data_AF-A0A3D5Z7J9-F1
#
_entry.id   AF-A0A3D5Z7J9-F1
#
_cell.length_a   1.000
_cell.length_b   1.000
_cell.length_c   1.000
_cell.angle_alpha   90.00
_cell.angle_beta   90.00
_cell.angle_gamma   90.00
#
_symmetry.space_group_name_H-M   'P 1'
#
loop_
_entity.id
_entity.type
_entity.pdbx_description
1 polymer ?
#
loop_
_entity_poly.entity_id
_entity_poly.type
_entity_poly.pdbx_seq_one_letter_code
_entity_poly.pdbx_strand_id
1 'polypeptide(L)'
;MKKLNDLFQELGISKVRLAKYLGVSRQMVYNYLELDDINKWPKEKKILLYKLLDIEDGESISDIHITTDYLMSVESRLNQGVKHSSEDESFIDMKGLNKDAQQLIADISYLLKEKLTEEKGKENFYAFTYLYHMLQSIDNVPEIKYIFGYMSKTTGFTNPEEYKFQEDKQFIFEGILYSALTLYNNGGASRSKLQESHKRWVQEIEAKNEEKLSRTQQLNTVKIQALKELNYTEINAANAAEVFEKIAEIQSRKV
;
A
#
# COMPACT_ATOMS: atom_id res chain seq x y z
N MET A 1 -28.32 -27.31 7.75
CA MET A 1 -26.88 -27.40 7.36
C MET A 1 -26.42 -28.71 6.73
N LYS A 2 -26.94 -29.90 7.09
CA LYS A 2 -26.50 -31.18 6.50
C LYS A 2 -26.54 -31.21 4.96
N LYS A 3 -27.66 -30.81 4.35
CA LYS A 3 -27.81 -30.70 2.90
C LYS A 3 -26.77 -29.80 2.21
N LEU A 4 -26.42 -28.68 2.84
CA LEU A 4 -25.39 -27.77 2.32
C LEU A 4 -24.00 -28.42 2.36
N ASN A 5 -23.70 -29.20 3.40
CA ASN A 5 -22.45 -29.97 3.47
C ASN A 5 -22.40 -31.07 2.41
N ASP A 6 -23.50 -31.78 2.20
CA ASP A 6 -23.62 -32.83 1.19
C ASP A 6 -23.43 -32.21 -0.22
N LEU A 7 -24.10 -31.09 -0.50
CA LEU A 7 -23.95 -30.32 -1.74
C LEU A 7 -22.48 -29.91 -1.98
N PHE A 8 -21.77 -29.43 -0.97
CA PHE A 8 -20.34 -29.11 -1.13
C PHE A 8 -19.47 -30.33 -1.42
N GLN A 9 -19.81 -31.50 -0.88
CA GLN A 9 -19.10 -32.75 -1.19
C GLN A 9 -19.34 -33.17 -2.64
N GLU A 10 -20.60 -33.12 -3.10
CA GLU A 10 -20.96 -33.45 -4.48
C GLU A 10 -20.36 -32.47 -5.49
N LEU A 11 -20.24 -31.19 -5.13
CA LEU A 11 -19.56 -30.16 -5.92
C LEU A 11 -18.01 -30.20 -5.81
N GLY A 12 -17.43 -31.09 -4.99
CA GLY A 12 -15.98 -31.18 -4.80
C GLY A 12 -15.35 -29.96 -4.10
N ILE A 13 -16.14 -29.17 -3.37
CA ILE A 13 -15.69 -27.94 -2.70
C ILE A 13 -15.10 -28.28 -1.34
N SER A 14 -13.78 -28.31 -1.25
CA SER A 14 -13.10 -28.51 0.04
C SER A 14 -13.30 -27.32 0.99
N LYS A 15 -13.22 -27.57 2.30
CA LYS A 15 -13.30 -26.50 3.32
C LYS A 15 -12.19 -25.46 3.16
N VAL A 16 -11.05 -25.85 2.57
CA VAL A 16 -9.94 -24.95 2.22
C VAL A 16 -10.37 -23.99 1.11
N ARG A 17 -10.96 -24.50 0.02
CA ARG A 17 -11.40 -23.68 -1.12
C ARG A 17 -12.56 -22.77 -0.74
N LEU A 18 -13.50 -23.27 0.06
CA LEU A 18 -14.61 -22.48 0.59
C LEU A 18 -14.11 -21.34 1.49
N ALA A 19 -13.12 -21.60 2.37
CA ALA A 19 -12.53 -20.56 3.22
C ALA A 19 -11.87 -19.45 2.40
N LYS A 20 -11.14 -19.82 1.33
CA LYS A 20 -10.53 -18.85 0.41
C LYS A 20 -11.60 -17.98 -0.27
N TYR A 21 -12.65 -18.60 -0.81
CA TYR A 21 -13.75 -17.89 -1.46
C TYR A 21 -14.49 -16.92 -0.51
N LEU A 22 -14.73 -17.35 0.73
CA LEU A 22 -15.43 -16.52 1.72
C LEU A 22 -14.53 -15.47 2.38
N GLY A 23 -13.22 -15.48 2.16
CA GLY A 23 -12.26 -14.57 2.80
C GLY A 23 -12.25 -14.72 4.33
N VAL A 24 -12.23 -15.96 4.83
CA VAL A 24 -12.20 -16.27 6.27
C VAL A 24 -11.21 -17.41 6.57
N SER A 25 -10.87 -17.62 7.85
CA SER A 25 -10.04 -18.76 8.24
C SER A 25 -10.79 -20.09 8.08
N ARG A 26 -10.05 -21.19 7.91
CA ARG A 26 -10.64 -22.54 7.85
C ARG A 26 -11.48 -22.87 9.09
N GLN A 27 -11.02 -22.47 10.27
CA GLN A 27 -11.77 -22.67 11.52
C GLN A 27 -13.13 -21.97 11.49
N MET A 28 -13.22 -20.76 10.91
CA MET A 28 -14.49 -20.06 10.78
C MET A 28 -15.46 -20.81 9.87
N VAL A 29 -14.97 -21.46 8.80
CA VAL A 29 -15.83 -22.31 7.96
C VAL A 29 -16.38 -23.50 8.74
N TYR A 30 -15.58 -24.15 9.58
CA TYR A 30 -16.10 -25.22 10.47
C TYR A 30 -17.17 -24.68 11.41
N ASN A 31 -16.88 -23.59 12.12
CA ASN A 31 -17.82 -22.95 13.04
C ASN A 31 -19.15 -22.58 12.35
N TYR A 32 -19.08 -22.06 11.12
CA TYR A 32 -20.28 -21.70 10.36
C TYR A 32 -21.11 -22.89 9.93
N LEU A 33 -20.47 -24.01 9.59
CA LEU A 33 -21.15 -25.23 9.14
C LEU A 33 -21.76 -26.04 10.29
N GLU A 34 -21.33 -25.79 11.52
CA GLU A 34 -21.90 -26.33 12.76
C GLU A 34 -23.16 -25.59 13.24
N LEU A 35 -23.44 -24.39 12.72
CA LEU A 35 -24.67 -23.66 13.02
C LEU A 35 -25.90 -24.45 12.53
N ASP A 36 -27.07 -24.26 13.15
CA ASP A 36 -28.27 -24.99 12.71
C ASP A 36 -28.86 -24.43 11.40
N ASP A 37 -28.67 -23.12 11.19
CA ASP A 37 -29.29 -22.33 10.12
C ASP A 37 -28.27 -21.40 9.46
N ILE A 38 -28.31 -21.35 8.12
CA ILE A 38 -27.52 -20.46 7.27
C ILE A 38 -27.79 -18.98 7.58
N ASN A 39 -28.98 -18.62 8.07
CA ASN A 39 -29.32 -17.27 8.46
C ASN A 39 -28.52 -16.75 9.66
N LYS A 40 -27.90 -17.65 10.43
CA LYS A 40 -26.99 -17.29 11.53
C LYS A 40 -25.59 -16.89 11.02
N TRP A 41 -25.30 -17.03 9.72
CA TRP A 41 -24.03 -16.57 9.15
C TRP A 41 -23.98 -15.04 9.09
N PRO A 42 -22.78 -14.43 9.16
CA PRO A 42 -22.62 -13.01 8.89
C PRO A 42 -23.18 -12.65 7.51
N LYS A 43 -23.93 -11.54 7.44
CA LYS A 43 -24.68 -11.11 6.24
C LYS A 43 -23.84 -11.16 4.96
N GLU A 44 -22.62 -10.64 5.02
CA GLU A 44 -21.68 -10.63 3.88
C GLU A 44 -21.30 -12.04 3.41
N LYS A 45 -21.02 -12.96 4.35
CA LYS A 45 -20.61 -14.34 4.02
C LYS A 45 -21.77 -15.16 3.48
N LYS A 46 -22.98 -14.89 3.96
CA LYS A 46 -24.22 -15.46 3.43
C LYS A 46 -24.46 -15.02 1.98
N ILE A 47 -24.30 -13.74 1.67
CA ILE A 47 -24.44 -13.20 0.30
C ILE A 47 -23.40 -13.83 -0.64
N LEU A 48 -22.15 -13.97 -0.19
CA LEU A 48 -21.12 -14.66 -0.98
C LEU A 48 -21.48 -16.12 -1.25
N LEU A 49 -21.98 -16.83 -0.24
CA LEU A 49 -22.42 -18.22 -0.40
C LEU A 49 -23.58 -18.36 -1.41
N TYR A 50 -24.55 -17.45 -1.35
CA TYR A 50 -25.65 -17.40 -2.32
C TYR A 50 -25.15 -17.14 -3.73
N LYS A 51 -24.22 -16.20 -3.89
CA LYS A 51 -23.56 -15.94 -5.18
C LYS A 51 -22.78 -17.15 -5.70
N LEU A 52 -22.13 -17.91 -4.82
CA LEU A 52 -21.40 -19.13 -5.20
C LEU A 52 -22.34 -20.21 -5.77
N LEU A 53 -23.48 -20.39 -5.10
CA LEU A 53 -24.48 -21.41 -5.44
C LEU A 53 -25.51 -20.92 -6.46
N ASP A 54 -25.47 -19.64 -6.84
CA ASP A 54 -26.41 -19.01 -7.78
C ASP A 54 -27.88 -19.12 -7.32
N ILE A 55 -28.12 -18.76 -6.06
CA ILE A 55 -29.42 -18.79 -5.39
C ILE A 55 -29.74 -17.46 -4.73
N GLU A 56 -31.02 -17.17 -4.51
CA GLU A 56 -31.47 -15.92 -3.85
C GLU A 56 -31.66 -16.11 -2.33
N ASP A 57 -31.95 -17.32 -1.88
CA ASP A 57 -32.21 -17.66 -0.48
C ASP A 57 -31.71 -19.06 -0.10
N GLY A 58 -31.80 -19.37 1.20
CA GLY A 58 -31.37 -20.67 1.74
C GLY A 58 -32.33 -21.83 1.50
N GLU A 59 -33.58 -21.55 1.09
CA GLU A 59 -34.58 -22.58 0.81
C GLU A 59 -34.30 -23.22 -0.56
N SER A 60 -33.86 -22.41 -1.52
CA SER A 60 -33.46 -22.78 -2.87
C SER A 60 -32.31 -23.80 -2.96
N ILE A 61 -31.60 -24.06 -1.84
CA ILE A 61 -30.51 -25.05 -1.79
C ILE A 61 -31.01 -26.47 -2.11
N SER A 62 -32.27 -26.79 -1.77
CA SER A 62 -32.83 -28.12 -2.05
C SER A 62 -33.11 -28.38 -3.52
N ASP A 63 -33.21 -27.30 -4.31
CA ASP A 63 -33.69 -27.36 -5.69
C ASP A 63 -32.54 -27.37 -6.70
N ILE A 64 -31.30 -27.32 -6.19
CA ILE A 64 -30.08 -27.37 -6.98
C ILE A 64 -29.90 -28.78 -7.57
N HIS A 65 -29.89 -28.84 -8.90
CA HIS A 65 -29.58 -30.05 -9.65
C HIS A 65 -28.14 -29.98 -10.17
N ILE A 66 -27.30 -30.93 -9.73
CA ILE A 66 -25.88 -30.95 -10.09
C ILE A 66 -25.72 -31.55 -11.49
N THR A 67 -25.64 -30.68 -12.49
CA THR A 67 -25.29 -31.02 -13.87
C THR A 67 -23.82 -30.72 -14.15
N THR A 68 -23.28 -31.23 -15.26
CA THR A 68 -21.91 -30.90 -15.70
C THR A 68 -21.73 -29.39 -15.90
N ASP A 69 -22.72 -28.72 -16.49
CA ASP A 69 -22.70 -27.27 -16.69
C ASP A 69 -22.75 -26.52 -15.36
N TYR A 70 -23.56 -27.01 -14.40
CA TYR A 70 -23.62 -26.43 -13.07
C TYR A 70 -22.28 -26.58 -12.32
N LEU A 71 -21.66 -27.77 -12.35
CA LEU A 71 -20.32 -28.01 -11.80
C LEU A 71 -19.27 -27.04 -12.39
N MET A 72 -19.26 -26.89 -13.71
CA MET A 72 -18.35 -25.95 -14.39
C MET A 72 -18.63 -24.50 -14.00
N SER A 73 -19.90 -24.12 -13.85
CA SER A 73 -20.29 -22.77 -13.43
C SER A 73 -19.89 -22.47 -11.98
N VAL A 74 -20.06 -23.43 -11.07
CA VAL A 74 -19.66 -23.33 -9.65
C VAL A 74 -18.15 -23.29 -9.54
N GLU A 75 -17.43 -24.12 -10.29
CA GLU A 75 -15.96 -24.10 -10.34
C GLU A 75 -15.46 -22.76 -10.90
N SER A 76 -16.10 -22.24 -11.95
CA SER A 76 -15.82 -20.90 -12.47
C SER A 76 -16.10 -19.83 -11.42
N ARG A 77 -17.22 -19.89 -10.68
CA ARG A 77 -17.55 -18.95 -9.60
C ARG A 77 -16.62 -19.06 -8.41
N LEU A 78 -16.18 -20.27 -8.01
CA LEU A 78 -15.14 -20.46 -7.00
C LEU A 78 -13.85 -19.78 -7.41
N ASN A 79 -13.46 -19.95 -8.67
CA ASN A 79 -12.26 -19.35 -9.22
C ASN A 79 -12.45 -17.83 -9.49
N GLN A 80 -13.68 -17.33 -9.66
CA GLN A 80 -14.02 -15.90 -9.75
C GLN A 80 -14.22 -15.22 -8.38
N GLY A 81 -14.61 -15.94 -7.33
CA GLY A 81 -14.58 -15.39 -5.96
C GLY A 81 -13.20 -15.43 -5.33
N VAL A 82 -12.28 -16.21 -5.91
CA VAL A 82 -10.84 -15.94 -5.80
C VAL A 82 -10.48 -14.63 -6.53
N LYS A 83 -11.23 -14.18 -7.55
CA LYS A 83 -11.02 -12.87 -8.21
C LYS A 83 -11.60 -11.65 -7.49
N HIS A 84 -12.20 -11.80 -6.29
CA HIS A 84 -12.39 -10.65 -5.39
C HIS A 84 -11.30 -10.51 -4.31
N SER A 85 -10.27 -11.36 -4.37
CA SER A 85 -8.99 -11.09 -3.73
C SER A 85 -7.88 -11.73 -4.57
N SER A 86 -7.26 -10.92 -5.44
CA SER A 86 -6.03 -11.17 -6.19
C SER A 86 -6.08 -12.25 -7.28
N GLU A 87 -6.35 -11.86 -8.55
CA GLU A 87 -5.62 -12.40 -9.72
C GLU A 87 -5.91 -11.73 -11.08
N ASP A 88 -6.88 -10.81 -11.22
CA ASP A 88 -7.09 -10.03 -12.49
C ASP A 88 -7.37 -8.53 -12.29
N GLU A 89 -7.19 -8.00 -11.08
CA GLU A 89 -6.74 -6.62 -10.93
C GLU A 89 -5.23 -6.70 -10.80
N SER A 90 -4.49 -6.19 -11.78
CA SER A 90 -3.19 -5.65 -11.44
C SER A 90 -3.42 -4.75 -10.21
N PHE A 91 -2.80 -5.07 -9.07
CA PHE A 91 -2.87 -4.23 -7.85
C PHE A 91 -2.57 -2.74 -8.14
N ILE A 92 -1.90 -2.53 -9.27
CA ILE A 92 -1.62 -1.25 -9.90
C ILE A 92 -2.59 -1.08 -11.06
N ASP A 93 -3.49 -0.09 -11.01
CA ASP A 93 -4.24 0.33 -12.19
C ASP A 93 -3.25 0.90 -13.22
N MET A 94 -3.10 0.19 -14.33
CA MET A 94 -2.18 0.57 -15.41
C MET A 94 -2.84 1.46 -16.47
N LYS A 95 -4.13 1.82 -16.29
CA LYS A 95 -4.84 2.73 -17.20
C LYS A 95 -4.18 4.10 -17.17
N GLY A 96 -4.05 4.72 -18.36
CA GLY A 96 -3.43 6.03 -18.52
C GLY A 96 -1.90 6.01 -18.67
N LEU A 97 -1.24 4.87 -18.49
CA LEU A 97 0.19 4.72 -18.73
C LEU A 97 0.49 4.34 -20.19
N ASN A 98 1.65 4.77 -20.69
CA ASN A 98 2.17 4.29 -21.97
C ASN A 98 2.77 2.88 -21.83
N LYS A 99 3.02 2.20 -22.95
CA LYS A 99 3.50 0.80 -22.94
C LYS A 99 4.83 0.65 -22.21
N ASP A 100 5.75 1.59 -22.37
CA ASP A 100 7.07 1.53 -21.75
C ASP A 100 6.99 1.66 -20.22
N ALA A 101 6.13 2.56 -19.71
CA ALA A 101 5.88 2.72 -18.29
C ALA A 101 5.15 1.51 -17.69
N GLN A 102 4.20 0.92 -18.42
CA GLN A 102 3.54 -0.32 -18.01
C GLN A 102 4.54 -1.46 -17.87
N GLN A 103 5.40 -1.63 -18.87
CA GLN A 103 6.46 -2.65 -18.85
C GLN A 103 7.42 -2.42 -17.68
N LEU A 104 7.89 -1.19 -17.48
CA LEU A 104 8.78 -0.86 -16.38
C LEU A 104 8.18 -1.20 -15.01
N ILE A 105 6.91 -0.88 -14.79
CA ILE A 105 6.21 -1.21 -13.53
C ILE A 105 6.08 -2.72 -13.35
N ALA A 106 5.77 -3.46 -14.42
CA ALA A 106 5.68 -4.92 -14.38
C ALA A 106 7.03 -5.55 -14.00
N ASP A 107 8.13 -5.09 -14.62
CA ASP A 107 9.48 -5.57 -14.36
C ASP A 107 9.93 -5.26 -12.92
N ILE A 108 9.68 -4.03 -12.44
CA ILE A 108 9.96 -3.67 -11.04
C ILE A 108 9.16 -4.55 -10.09
N SER A 109 7.87 -4.79 -10.35
CA SER A 109 7.01 -5.62 -9.50
C SER A 109 7.53 -7.05 -9.42
N TYR A 110 7.99 -7.60 -10.53
CA TYR A 110 8.61 -8.92 -10.58
C TYR A 110 9.90 -8.96 -9.75
N LEU A 111 10.81 -7.99 -9.93
CA LEU A 111 12.06 -7.90 -9.18
C LEU A 111 11.84 -7.78 -7.67
N LEU A 112 10.90 -6.92 -7.25
CA LEU A 112 10.54 -6.77 -5.84
C LEU A 112 10.04 -8.09 -5.25
N LYS A 113 9.17 -8.80 -5.98
CA LYS A 113 8.66 -10.10 -5.56
C LYS A 113 9.79 -11.13 -5.42
N GLU A 114 10.64 -11.24 -6.44
CA GLU A 114 11.77 -12.17 -6.46
C GLU A 114 12.66 -11.96 -5.23
N LYS A 115 13.10 -10.72 -5.00
CA LYS A 115 13.99 -10.37 -3.88
C LYS A 115 13.36 -10.56 -2.52
N LEU A 116 12.06 -10.37 -2.35
CA LEU A 116 11.37 -10.64 -1.08
C LEU A 116 11.26 -12.12 -0.76
N THR A 117 11.29 -12.99 -1.78
CA THR A 117 11.17 -14.45 -1.60
C THR A 117 12.50 -15.18 -1.40
N GLU A 118 13.64 -14.50 -1.58
CA GLU A 118 14.97 -15.04 -1.30
C GLU A 118 15.23 -15.24 0.20
N GLU A 119 16.23 -16.05 0.57
CA GLU A 119 16.60 -16.34 1.98
C GLU A 119 16.88 -15.07 2.82
N LYS A 120 17.31 -13.98 2.17
CA LYS A 120 17.53 -12.65 2.78
C LYS A 120 16.26 -11.80 2.86
N GLY A 121 15.07 -12.38 2.71
CA GLY A 121 13.80 -11.66 2.62
C GLY A 121 13.56 -10.62 3.72
N LYS A 122 14.09 -10.81 4.94
CA LYS A 122 14.00 -9.83 6.03
C LYS A 122 14.87 -8.58 5.81
N GLU A 123 16.09 -8.74 5.29
CA GLU A 123 16.95 -7.58 4.95
C GLU A 123 16.35 -6.82 3.76
N ASN A 124 15.92 -7.56 2.73
CA ASN A 124 15.28 -7.01 1.54
C ASN A 124 13.97 -6.28 1.88
N PHE A 125 13.20 -6.75 2.87
CA PHE A 125 12.02 -6.07 3.38
C PHE A 125 12.34 -4.66 3.89
N TYR A 126 13.40 -4.49 4.69
CA TYR A 126 13.78 -3.17 5.18
C TYR A 126 14.33 -2.27 4.05
N ALA A 127 15.15 -2.83 3.15
CA ALA A 127 15.63 -2.09 1.98
C ALA A 127 14.47 -1.57 1.12
N PHE A 128 13.43 -2.38 0.88
CA PHE A 128 12.26 -1.98 0.12
C PHE A 128 11.34 -1.02 0.88
N THR A 129 11.31 -1.10 2.22
CA THR A 129 10.66 -0.08 3.04
C THR A 129 11.31 1.29 2.84
N TYR A 130 12.65 1.35 2.78
CA TYR A 130 13.36 2.60 2.49
C TYR A 130 13.14 3.09 1.06
N LEU A 131 13.14 2.20 0.08
CA LEU A 131 12.79 2.54 -1.31
C LEU A 131 11.37 3.14 -1.38
N TYR A 132 10.40 2.54 -0.69
CA TYR A 132 9.04 3.06 -0.61
C TYR A 132 8.99 4.48 -0.05
N HIS A 133 9.65 4.76 1.07
CA HIS A 133 9.72 6.12 1.64
C HIS A 133 10.40 7.12 0.70
N MET A 134 11.42 6.68 -0.05
CA MET A 134 12.09 7.51 -1.05
C MET A 134 11.15 7.84 -2.21
N LEU A 135 10.38 6.88 -2.71
CA LEU A 135 9.38 7.10 -3.75
C LEU A 135 8.29 8.08 -3.29
N GLN A 136 7.82 7.97 -2.05
CA GLN A 136 6.85 8.94 -1.48
C GLN A 136 7.41 10.38 -1.40
N SER A 137 8.74 10.52 -1.33
CA SER A 137 9.42 11.80 -1.15
C SER A 137 10.02 12.36 -2.44
N ILE A 138 9.92 11.63 -3.56
CA ILE A 138 10.67 11.87 -4.79
C ILE A 138 10.37 13.24 -5.44
N ASP A 139 9.18 13.78 -5.22
CA ASP A 139 8.78 15.09 -5.74
C ASP A 139 9.17 16.24 -4.81
N ASN A 140 9.39 15.96 -3.53
CA ASN A 140 9.76 16.95 -2.52
C ASN A 140 11.27 17.02 -2.30
N VAL A 141 12.01 15.96 -2.65
CA VAL A 141 13.46 15.85 -2.47
C VAL A 141 14.10 15.48 -3.82
N PRO A 142 14.50 16.46 -4.64
CA PRO A 142 15.02 16.22 -5.98
C PRO A 142 16.29 15.36 -5.99
N GLU A 143 17.08 15.39 -4.92
CA GLU A 143 18.29 14.60 -4.74
C GLU A 143 18.03 13.09 -4.82
N ILE A 144 16.80 12.63 -4.52
CA ILE A 144 16.42 11.22 -4.68
C ILE A 144 16.58 10.77 -6.14
N LYS A 145 16.16 11.61 -7.09
CA LYS A 145 16.30 11.34 -8.53
C LYS A 145 17.78 11.30 -8.93
N TYR A 146 18.60 12.17 -8.35
CA TYR A 146 20.05 12.20 -8.61
C TYR A 146 20.77 10.97 -8.04
N ILE A 147 20.36 10.48 -6.86
CA ILE A 147 20.87 9.22 -6.30
C ILE A 147 20.53 8.05 -7.23
N PHE A 148 19.30 7.98 -7.75
CA PHE A 148 18.92 6.93 -8.70
C PHE A 148 19.71 7.01 -10.00
N GLY A 149 19.89 8.22 -10.56
CA GLY A 149 20.75 8.46 -11.71
C GLY A 149 22.19 8.00 -11.47
N TYR A 150 22.80 8.42 -10.36
CA TYR A 150 24.15 8.03 -9.95
C TYR A 150 24.32 6.51 -9.87
N MET A 151 23.39 5.81 -9.20
CA MET A 151 23.48 4.37 -9.02
C MET A 151 23.29 3.63 -10.36
N SER A 152 22.38 4.09 -11.22
CA SER A 152 22.18 3.55 -12.57
C SER A 152 23.44 3.68 -13.44
N LYS A 153 24.12 4.83 -13.37
CA LYS A 153 25.39 5.09 -14.06
C LYS A 153 26.52 4.21 -13.51
N THR A 154 26.67 4.17 -12.18
CA THR A 154 27.73 3.41 -11.50
C THR A 154 27.63 1.91 -11.76
N THR A 155 26.41 1.39 -11.92
CA THR A 155 26.16 -0.02 -12.23
C THR A 155 26.17 -0.34 -13.73
N GLY A 156 26.37 0.67 -14.59
CA GLY A 156 26.53 0.49 -16.03
C GLY A 156 25.23 0.41 -16.84
N PHE A 157 24.07 0.65 -16.23
CA PHE A 157 22.78 0.67 -16.94
C PHE A 157 22.55 1.98 -17.71
N THR A 158 23.26 3.06 -17.36
CA THR A 158 23.11 4.38 -17.97
C THR A 158 24.48 4.97 -18.27
N ASN A 159 24.58 5.74 -19.36
CA ASN A 159 25.82 6.42 -19.70
C ASN A 159 26.15 7.48 -18.63
N PRO A 160 27.39 7.54 -18.09
CA PRO A 160 27.80 8.52 -17.09
C PRO A 160 27.53 9.99 -17.49
N GLU A 161 27.63 10.31 -18.78
CA GLU A 161 27.44 11.66 -19.33
C GLU A 161 25.96 11.98 -19.66
N GLU A 162 25.02 11.09 -19.30
CA GLU A 162 23.60 11.29 -19.55
C GLU A 162 22.90 11.96 -18.36
N TYR A 163 22.35 13.15 -18.58
CA TYR A 163 21.62 13.91 -17.57
C TYR A 163 20.16 14.06 -18.00
N LYS A 164 19.23 13.48 -17.23
CA LYS A 164 17.78 13.45 -17.52
C LYS A 164 16.96 14.37 -16.62
N PHE A 165 17.58 14.98 -15.62
CA PHE A 165 16.91 15.85 -14.65
C PHE A 165 17.41 17.30 -14.80
N GLN A 166 17.67 18.00 -13.69
CA GLN A 166 18.34 19.31 -13.74
C GLN A 166 19.84 19.08 -13.88
N GLU A 167 20.36 19.18 -15.10
CA GLU A 167 21.73 18.81 -15.50
C GLU A 167 22.80 19.32 -14.53
N ASP A 168 22.89 20.64 -14.32
CA ASP A 168 23.90 21.22 -13.43
C ASP A 168 23.83 20.67 -12.00
N LYS A 169 22.62 20.54 -11.44
CA LYS A 169 22.44 20.02 -10.07
C LYS A 169 22.71 18.54 -9.99
N GLN A 170 22.29 17.78 -10.99
CA GLN A 170 22.55 16.35 -11.08
C GLN A 170 24.06 16.10 -11.17
N PHE A 171 24.76 16.81 -12.05
CA PHE A 171 26.21 16.75 -12.19
C PHE A 171 26.95 17.06 -10.87
N ILE A 172 26.62 18.19 -10.24
CA ILE A 172 27.24 18.59 -8.96
C ILE A 172 26.99 17.53 -7.89
N PHE A 173 25.75 17.07 -7.74
CA PHE A 173 25.38 16.10 -6.72
C PHE A 173 26.07 14.74 -6.95
N GLU A 174 26.08 14.25 -8.19
CA GLU A 174 26.75 13.00 -8.56
C GLU A 174 28.25 13.07 -8.26
N GLY A 175 28.92 14.19 -8.53
CA GLY A 175 30.32 14.40 -8.18
C GLY A 175 30.59 14.42 -6.66
N ILE A 176 29.71 15.05 -5.88
CA ILE A 176 29.79 15.04 -4.40
C ILE A 176 29.59 13.61 -3.88
N LEU A 177 28.59 12.89 -4.40
CA LEU A 177 28.28 11.53 -3.96
C LEU A 177 29.42 10.56 -4.31
N TYR A 178 30.00 10.66 -5.51
CA TYR A 178 31.21 9.93 -5.89
C TYR A 178 32.33 10.16 -4.87
N SER A 179 32.65 11.42 -4.59
CA SER A 179 33.70 11.80 -3.64
C SER A 179 33.46 11.22 -2.24
N ALA A 180 32.22 11.27 -1.77
CA ALA A 180 31.83 10.72 -0.47
C ALA A 180 31.97 9.18 -0.42
N LEU A 181 31.55 8.48 -1.48
CA LEU A 181 31.67 7.02 -1.57
C LEU A 181 33.12 6.56 -1.73
N THR A 182 33.95 7.31 -2.48
CA THR A 182 35.39 7.07 -2.55
C THR A 182 36.04 7.21 -1.16
N LEU A 183 35.67 8.23 -0.39
CA LEU A 183 36.16 8.41 0.98
C LEU A 183 35.75 7.24 1.89
N TYR A 184 34.50 6.78 1.78
CA TYR A 184 33.99 5.63 2.51
C TYR A 184 34.75 4.34 2.17
N ASN A 185 34.88 4.02 0.88
CA ASN A 185 35.56 2.82 0.40
C ASN A 185 37.05 2.79 0.75
N ASN A 186 37.70 3.96 0.76
CA ASN A 186 39.12 4.09 1.08
C ASN A 186 39.40 4.26 2.58
N GLY A 187 38.38 4.21 3.44
CA GLY A 187 38.52 4.27 4.90
C GLY A 187 39.01 5.62 5.46
N GLY A 188 38.81 6.72 4.74
CA GLY A 188 39.53 7.98 4.98
C GLY A 188 39.04 8.87 6.13
N ALA A 189 38.00 8.49 6.88
CA ALA A 189 37.43 9.32 7.94
C ALA A 189 37.63 8.70 9.34
N SER A 190 38.08 9.52 10.30
CA SER A 190 38.23 9.05 11.69
C SER A 190 36.87 8.75 12.31
N ARG A 191 36.78 7.63 13.04
CA ARG A 191 35.53 7.19 13.70
C ARG A 191 34.94 8.27 14.62
N SER A 192 35.78 9.02 15.33
CA SER A 192 35.37 10.11 16.21
C SER A 192 34.67 11.26 15.47
N LYS A 193 35.20 11.67 14.31
CA LYS A 193 34.60 12.72 13.48
C LYS A 193 33.28 12.26 12.87
N LEU A 194 33.20 11.00 12.45
CA LEU A 194 31.96 10.40 11.94
C LEU A 194 30.87 10.33 13.02
N GLN A 195 31.22 9.97 14.25
CA GLN A 195 30.29 9.95 15.38
C GLN A 195 29.72 11.35 15.69
N GLU A 196 30.57 12.37 15.68
CA GLU A 196 30.13 13.75 15.93
C GLU A 196 29.21 14.26 14.80
N SER A 197 29.59 14.01 13.54
CA SER A 197 28.76 14.35 12.38
C SER A 197 27.40 13.65 12.45
N HIS A 198 27.39 12.37 12.78
CA HIS A 198 26.16 11.60 12.95
C HIS A 198 25.28 12.15 14.08
N LYS A 199 25.87 12.55 15.21
CA LYS A 199 25.12 13.16 16.32
C LYS A 199 24.44 14.47 15.89
N ARG A 200 25.14 15.34 15.15
CA ARG A 200 24.56 16.57 14.62
C ARG A 200 23.40 16.28 13.67
N TRP A 201 23.57 15.31 12.78
CA TRP A 201 22.51 14.88 11.87
C TRP A 201 21.26 14.38 12.62
N VAL A 202 21.43 13.54 13.65
CA VAL A 202 20.31 13.09 14.49
C VAL A 202 19.58 14.27 15.14
N GLN A 203 20.32 15.22 15.72
CA GLN A 203 19.75 16.42 16.35
C GLN A 203 18.96 17.28 15.35
N GLU A 204 19.46 17.44 14.12
CA GLU A 204 18.75 18.17 13.08
C GLU A 204 17.42 17.50 12.69
N ILE A 205 17.38 16.16 12.64
CA ILE A 205 16.16 15.41 12.36
C ILE A 205 15.16 15.54 13.51
N GLU A 206 15.61 15.43 14.75
CA GLU A 206 14.76 15.61 15.94
C GLU A 206 14.16 17.02 15.97
N ALA A 207 14.98 18.06 15.77
CA ALA A 207 14.50 19.44 15.72
C ALA A 207 13.45 19.67 14.62
N LYS A 208 13.64 19.09 13.41
CA LYS A 208 12.64 19.15 12.34
C LYS A 208 11.34 18.44 12.70
N ASN A 209 11.41 17.34 13.43
CA ASN A 209 10.21 16.61 13.87
C ASN A 209 9.45 17.38 14.96
N GLU A 210 10.16 17.96 15.92
CA GLU A 210 9.58 18.85 16.93
C GLU A 210 8.90 20.06 16.30
N GLU A 211 9.53 20.69 15.30
CA GLU A 211 8.96 21.80 14.57
C GLU A 211 7.65 21.40 13.86
N LYS A 212 7.62 20.24 13.17
CA LYS A 212 6.40 19.73 12.53
C LYS A 212 5.29 19.47 13.55
N LEU A 213 5.63 18.88 14.70
CA LEU A 213 4.67 18.61 15.77
C LEU A 213 4.11 19.92 16.33
N SER A 214 4.97 20.89 16.60
CA SER A 214 4.59 22.24 17.07
C SER A 214 3.68 22.96 16.08
N ARG A 215 4.04 22.97 14.78
CA ARG A 215 3.18 23.53 13.72
C ARG A 215 1.82 22.85 13.64
N THR A 216 1.77 21.52 13.79
CA THR A 216 0.52 20.76 13.81
C THR A 216 -0.35 21.13 15.01
N GLN A 217 0.25 21.27 16.19
CA GLN A 217 -0.45 21.72 17.40
C GLN A 217 -0.99 23.14 17.23
N GLN A 218 -0.17 24.07 16.71
CA GLN A 218 -0.59 25.44 16.41
C GLN A 218 -1.78 25.46 15.44
N LEU A 219 -1.73 24.69 14.34
CA LEU A 219 -2.82 24.58 13.38
C LEU A 219 -4.10 24.02 14.02
N ASN A 220 -3.97 23.00 14.88
CA ASN A 220 -5.11 22.45 15.62
C ASN A 220 -5.72 23.46 16.59
N THR A 221 -4.90 24.23 17.31
CA THR A 221 -5.37 25.31 18.19
C THR A 221 -6.13 26.37 17.40
N VAL A 222 -5.58 26.82 16.25
CA VAL A 222 -6.23 27.80 15.39
C VAL A 222 -7.53 27.25 14.81
N LYS A 223 -7.55 25.96 14.40
CA LYS A 223 -8.77 25.28 13.94
C LYS A 223 -9.86 25.27 15.01
N ILE A 224 -9.52 24.91 16.25
CA ILE A 224 -10.48 24.90 17.37
C ILE A 224 -11.02 26.32 17.62
N GLN A 225 -10.15 27.33 17.56
CA GLN A 225 -10.55 28.73 17.71
C GLN A 225 -11.49 29.17 16.58
N ALA A 226 -11.18 28.83 15.32
CA ALA A 226 -12.01 29.14 14.16
C ALA A 226 -13.41 28.52 14.29
N LEU A 227 -13.48 27.24 14.64
CA LEU A 227 -14.75 26.53 14.88
C LEU A 227 -15.56 27.19 16.00
N LYS A 228 -14.91 27.59 17.10
CA LYS A 228 -15.56 28.29 18.21
C LYS A 228 -16.07 29.68 17.82
N GLU A 229 -15.30 30.46 17.06
CA GLU A 229 -15.72 31.80 16.60
C GLU A 229 -16.88 31.73 15.58
N LEU A 230 -16.98 30.63 14.82
CA LEU A 230 -18.06 30.38 13.85
C LEU A 230 -19.23 29.56 14.42
N ASN A 231 -19.19 29.17 15.70
CA ASN A 231 -20.17 28.29 16.35
C ASN A 231 -20.38 26.92 15.66
N TYR A 232 -19.32 26.36 15.08
CA TYR A 232 -19.31 25.00 14.54
C TYR A 232 -18.65 24.01 15.49
N THR A 233 -19.11 22.75 15.49
CA THR A 233 -18.52 21.66 16.28
C THR A 233 -17.45 20.90 15.49
N GLU A 234 -17.58 20.82 14.17
CA GLU A 234 -16.67 20.10 13.28
C GLU A 234 -16.65 20.71 11.87
N ILE A 235 -15.64 20.31 11.08
CA ILE A 235 -15.54 20.68 9.66
C ILE A 235 -16.26 19.62 8.82
N ASN A 236 -17.14 20.07 7.93
CA ASN A 236 -17.80 19.27 6.92
C ASN A 236 -17.78 20.01 5.56
N ALA A 237 -18.29 19.37 4.50
CA ALA A 237 -18.25 19.94 3.16
C ALA A 237 -18.98 21.29 3.02
N ALA A 238 -19.96 21.58 3.89
CA ALA A 238 -20.75 22.81 3.83
C ALA A 238 -20.04 24.01 4.50
N ASN A 239 -19.23 23.77 5.54
CA ASN A 239 -18.57 24.84 6.31
C ASN A 239 -17.05 24.92 6.10
N ALA A 240 -16.44 24.01 5.33
CA ALA A 240 -14.99 23.95 5.15
C ALA A 240 -14.37 25.25 4.63
N ALA A 241 -14.98 25.88 3.60
CA ALA A 241 -14.47 27.13 3.03
C ALA A 241 -14.44 28.26 4.07
N GLU A 242 -15.56 28.45 4.80
CA GLU A 242 -15.69 29.48 5.84
C GLU A 242 -14.72 29.23 7.01
N VAL A 243 -14.58 27.97 7.44
CA VAL A 243 -13.62 27.61 8.50
C VAL A 243 -12.18 27.85 8.06
N PHE A 244 -11.81 27.56 6.81
CA PHE A 244 -10.46 27.81 6.29
C PHE A 244 -10.16 29.30 6.15
N GLU A 245 -11.10 30.11 5.66
CA GLU A 245 -10.97 31.57 5.65
C GLU A 245 -10.78 32.13 7.06
N LYS A 246 -11.54 31.59 8.02
CA LYS A 246 -11.43 31.98 9.42
C LYS A 246 -10.10 31.58 10.05
N ILE A 247 -9.56 30.41 9.71
CA ILE A 247 -8.21 29.99 10.11
C ILE A 247 -7.16 30.98 9.58
N ALA A 248 -7.25 31.36 8.30
CA ALA A 248 -6.32 32.32 7.70
C ALA A 248 -6.40 33.71 8.36
N GLU A 249 -7.62 34.17 8.67
CA GLU A 249 -7.88 35.41 9.39
C GLU A 249 -7.32 35.40 10.82
N ILE A 250 -7.48 34.31 11.57
CA ILE A 250 -6.89 34.16 12.91
C ILE A 250 -5.36 34.13 12.85
N GLN A 251 -4.79 33.53 11.80
CA GLN A 251 -3.34 33.51 11.60
C GLN A 251 -2.77 34.91 11.29
N SER A 252 -3.49 35.73 10.52
CA SER A 252 -3.05 37.10 10.20
C SER A 252 -3.14 38.06 11.39
N ARG A 253 -4.04 37.82 12.36
CA ARG A 253 -4.10 38.56 13.64
C ARG A 253 -2.88 38.38 14.54
N LYS A 254 -2.13 37.27 14.36
CA LYS A 254 -0.99 36.90 15.20
C LYS A 254 0.37 37.37 14.64
N VAL A 255 0.37 38.16 13.56
CA VAL A 255 1.55 38.82 12.97
C VAL A 255 1.72 40.21 13.57
#